data_AF-A0A3G5FLA5-F1
#
_entry.id   AF-A0A3G5FLA5-F1
#
_cell.length_a   1.000
_cell.length_b   1.000
_cell.length_c   1.000
_cell.angle_alpha   90.00
_cell.angle_beta   90.00
_cell.angle_gamma   90.00
#
_symmetry.space_group_name_H-M   'P 1'
#
loop_
_entity.id
_entity.type
_entity.pdbx_description
1 polymer ?
#
loop_
_entity_poly.entity_id
_entity_poly.type
_entity_poly.pdbx_seq_one_letter_code
_entity_poly.pdbx_strand_id
1 'polypeptide(L)'
;MDLKNTIKKESTEAEYYSISVNKSVYLVNAITQLAWLEAKQEVSNFSKYFSIANQINNDISNLSSAIPSDVAQFKATLPIVMTVNRIQSNTVLKYFFERDTTYFTNVCKTITESGVIEYCRYVSNECYNKAYKSLDYLFPNSERQIQAFKNHLKG
;
A
#
# COMPACT_ATOMS: atom_id res chain seq x y z
N MET A 1 0.73 -12.12 16.66
CA MET A 1 0.48 -12.17 15.20
C MET A 1 -0.90 -11.56 14.96
N ASP A 2 -1.00 -10.47 14.18
CA ASP A 2 -2.30 -9.86 13.84
C ASP A 2 -3.00 -10.76 12.82
N LEU A 3 -3.86 -11.66 13.33
CA LEU A 3 -4.58 -12.67 12.54
C LEU A 3 -5.43 -12.07 11.41
N LYS A 4 -5.78 -10.78 11.49
CA LYS A 4 -6.57 -10.11 10.45
C LYS A 4 -5.75 -9.76 9.22
N ASN A 5 -4.44 -9.55 9.35
CA ASN A 5 -3.57 -9.14 8.24
C ASN A 5 -2.65 -10.29 7.77
N THR A 6 -3.06 -11.54 7.95
CA THR A 6 -2.31 -12.70 7.43
C THR A 6 -2.86 -13.11 6.06
N ILE A 7 -1.98 -13.40 5.11
CA ILE A 7 -2.38 -13.86 3.76
C ILE A 7 -3.13 -15.20 3.83
N LYS A 8 -4.21 -15.29 3.06
CA LYS A 8 -5.06 -16.47 2.88
C LYS A 8 -5.28 -16.74 1.39
N LYS A 9 -5.81 -17.93 1.06
CA LYS A 9 -5.99 -18.34 -0.34
C LYS A 9 -7.03 -17.49 -1.06
N GLU A 10 -8.01 -17.03 -0.32
CA GLU A 10 -9.08 -16.15 -0.76
C GLU A 10 -8.71 -14.66 -0.72
N SER A 11 -7.50 -14.30 -0.26
CA SER A 11 -7.11 -12.91 -0.09
C SER A 11 -7.16 -12.12 -1.39
N THR A 12 -7.92 -11.03 -1.39
CA THR A 12 -8.11 -10.15 -2.53
C THR A 12 -7.46 -8.79 -2.34
N GLU A 13 -7.25 -8.09 -3.46
CA GLU A 13 -6.83 -6.69 -3.43
C GLU A 13 -7.87 -5.79 -2.72
N ALA A 14 -9.17 -6.10 -2.85
CA ALA A 14 -10.23 -5.38 -2.14
C ALA A 14 -10.09 -5.52 -0.61
N GLU A 15 -9.78 -6.72 -0.13
CA GLU A 15 -9.56 -6.97 1.29
C GLU A 15 -8.33 -6.23 1.83
N TYR A 16 -7.24 -6.18 1.05
CA TYR A 16 -6.05 -5.38 1.38
C TYR A 16 -6.43 -3.93 1.70
N TYR A 17 -7.21 -3.27 0.82
CA TYR A 17 -7.66 -1.90 1.08
C TYR A 17 -8.53 -1.80 2.34
N SER A 18 -9.41 -2.78 2.56
CA SER A 18 -10.36 -2.74 3.68
C SER A 18 -9.71 -3.00 5.05
N ILE A 19 -8.62 -3.77 5.11
CA ILE A 19 -8.02 -4.23 6.38
C ILE A 19 -6.72 -3.47 6.67
N SER A 20 -5.82 -3.39 5.69
CA SER A 20 -4.45 -2.90 5.88
C SER A 20 -4.37 -1.39 5.71
N VAL A 21 -5.20 -0.82 4.85
CA VAL A 21 -5.12 0.61 4.50
C VAL A 21 -6.10 1.46 5.30
N ASN A 22 -7.28 0.94 5.65
CA ASN A 22 -8.32 1.70 6.33
C ASN A 22 -7.86 2.36 7.64
N LYS A 23 -7.00 1.71 8.44
CA LYS A 23 -6.44 2.29 9.67
C LYS A 23 -5.71 3.61 9.39
N SER A 24 -4.83 3.60 8.39
CA SER A 24 -4.07 4.78 7.94
C SER A 24 -4.98 5.84 7.31
N VAL A 25 -6.03 5.43 6.61
CA VAL A 25 -7.03 6.36 6.04
C VAL A 25 -7.79 7.08 7.14
N TYR A 26 -8.29 6.38 8.16
CA TYR A 26 -9.04 6.99 9.24
C TYR A 26 -8.20 7.99 10.04
N LEU A 27 -6.92 7.67 10.31
CA LEU A 27 -6.03 8.57 11.02
C LEU A 27 -5.77 9.87 10.25
N VAL A 28 -5.42 9.77 8.96
CA VAL A 28 -5.18 10.98 8.13
C VAL A 28 -6.46 11.77 7.94
N ASN A 29 -7.61 11.09 7.80
CA ASN A 29 -8.91 11.76 7.71
C ASN A 29 -9.25 12.51 9.01
N ALA A 30 -8.96 11.94 10.18
CA ALA A 30 -9.16 12.63 11.46
C ALA A 30 -8.28 13.88 11.58
N ILE A 31 -7.00 13.78 11.23
CA ILE A 31 -6.06 14.92 11.26
C ILE A 31 -6.53 16.05 10.34
N THR A 32 -6.95 15.71 9.12
CA THR A 32 -7.36 16.70 8.14
C THR A 32 -8.70 17.35 8.48
N GLN A 33 -9.65 16.60 9.08
CA GLN A 33 -10.91 17.16 9.58
C GLN A 33 -10.70 18.11 10.78
N LEU A 34 -9.72 17.83 11.66
CA LEU A 34 -9.37 18.75 12.74
C LEU A 34 -8.75 20.05 12.21
N ALA A 35 -7.97 19.96 11.13
CA ALA A 35 -7.36 21.13 10.49
C ALA A 35 -8.37 21.95 9.66
N TRP A 36 -9.48 21.33 9.22
CA TRP A 36 -10.48 21.97 8.37
C TRP A 36 -11.89 21.46 8.73
N LEU A 37 -12.59 22.24 9.56
CA LEU A 37 -13.88 21.85 10.17
C LEU A 37 -15.04 21.68 9.18
N GLU A 38 -14.97 22.32 8.00
CA GLU A 38 -15.90 22.05 6.91
C GLU A 38 -15.46 20.78 6.17
N ALA A 39 -16.00 19.63 6.55
CA ALA A 39 -15.68 18.34 5.94
C ALA A 39 -16.08 18.27 4.45
N LYS A 40 -15.26 18.88 3.59
CA LYS A 40 -15.36 18.79 2.13
C LYS A 40 -14.97 17.38 1.71
N GLN A 41 -15.74 16.79 0.79
CA GLN A 41 -15.50 15.45 0.25
C GLN A 41 -14.06 15.29 -0.26
N GLU A 42 -13.46 16.37 -0.72
CA GLU A 42 -12.09 16.44 -1.24
C GLU A 42 -11.03 16.27 -0.14
N VAL A 43 -11.32 16.67 1.11
CA VAL A 43 -10.44 16.42 2.26
C VAL A 43 -10.39 14.92 2.57
N SER A 44 -11.54 14.26 2.54
CA SER A 44 -11.63 12.81 2.70
C SER A 44 -11.02 12.06 1.50
N ASN A 45 -11.20 12.57 0.28
CA ASN A 45 -10.56 11.99 -0.91
C ASN A 45 -9.04 12.11 -0.84
N PHE A 46 -8.52 13.28 -0.48
CA PHE A 46 -7.08 13.48 -0.25
C PHE A 46 -6.57 12.46 0.76
N SER A 47 -7.16 12.42 1.96
CA SER A 47 -6.75 11.53 3.05
C SER A 47 -6.76 10.07 2.63
N LYS A 48 -7.83 9.63 1.96
CA LYS A 48 -7.97 8.26 1.46
C LYS A 48 -6.86 7.90 0.48
N TYR A 49 -6.74 8.65 -0.61
CA TYR A 49 -5.80 8.29 -1.66
C TYR A 49 -4.34 8.48 -1.23
N PHE A 50 -4.07 9.49 -0.41
CA PHE A 50 -2.75 9.71 0.16
C PHE A 50 -2.34 8.55 1.07
N SER A 51 -3.21 8.11 1.98
CA SER A 51 -2.90 6.97 2.86
C SER A 51 -2.74 5.67 2.09
N ILE A 52 -3.54 5.43 1.05
CA ILE A 52 -3.36 4.26 0.16
C ILE A 52 -1.98 4.28 -0.48
N ALA A 53 -1.58 5.38 -1.11
CA ALA A 53 -0.30 5.49 -1.79
C ALA A 53 0.88 5.25 -0.83
N ASN A 54 0.85 5.89 0.34
CA ASN A 54 1.89 5.71 1.35
C ASN A 54 1.95 4.28 1.90
N GLN A 55 0.81 3.63 2.15
CA GLN A 55 0.80 2.24 2.61
C GLN A 55 1.41 1.30 1.56
N ILE A 56 1.07 1.48 0.29
CA ILE A 56 1.65 0.67 -0.80
C ILE A 56 3.16 0.92 -0.89
N ASN A 57 3.63 2.16 -0.77
CA ASN A 57 5.06 2.45 -0.80
C ASN A 57 5.81 1.86 0.39
N ASN A 58 5.21 1.87 1.59
CA ASN A 58 5.77 1.21 2.76
C ASN A 58 5.88 -0.31 2.54
N ASP A 59 4.84 -0.93 2.00
CA ASP A 59 4.83 -2.36 1.67
C ASP A 59 5.92 -2.71 0.64
N ILE A 60 6.12 -1.86 -0.38
CA ILE A 60 7.20 -2.00 -1.37
C ILE A 60 8.57 -1.84 -0.69
N SER A 61 8.74 -0.82 0.14
CA SER A 61 10.00 -0.55 0.83
C SER A 61 10.40 -1.69 1.77
N ASN A 62 9.42 -2.38 2.37
CA ASN A 62 9.67 -3.56 3.19
C ASN A 62 10.39 -4.67 2.41
N LEU A 63 10.04 -4.86 1.14
CA LEU A 63 10.64 -5.87 0.27
C LEU A 63 12.11 -5.59 -0.07
N SER A 64 12.54 -4.34 0.01
CA SER A 64 13.94 -3.94 -0.20
C SER A 64 14.83 -4.11 1.03
N SER A 65 14.25 -4.45 2.19
CA SER A 65 15.02 -4.68 3.41
C SER A 65 15.80 -5.99 3.35
N ALA A 66 16.87 -6.11 4.14
CA ALA A 66 17.70 -7.32 4.18
C ALA A 66 16.88 -8.58 4.53
N ILE A 67 15.84 -8.41 5.37
CA ILE A 67 14.86 -9.45 5.68
C ILE A 67 13.48 -8.82 5.56
N PRO A 68 12.77 -9.03 4.44
CA PRO A 68 11.41 -8.55 4.25
C PRO A 68 10.46 -9.10 5.32
N SER A 69 10.22 -8.29 6.35
CA SER A 69 9.49 -8.73 7.54
C SER A 69 8.02 -9.02 7.23
N ASP A 70 7.43 -8.37 6.23
CA ASP A 70 6.05 -8.63 5.84
C ASP A 70 5.91 -10.00 5.15
N VAL A 71 6.92 -10.41 4.37
CA VAL A 71 6.98 -11.77 3.80
C VAL A 71 7.19 -12.79 4.92
N ALA A 72 8.17 -12.55 5.79
CA ALA A 72 8.50 -13.45 6.90
C ALA A 72 7.35 -13.63 7.91
N GLN A 73 6.51 -12.61 8.08
CA GLN A 73 5.33 -12.63 8.95
C GLN A 73 4.04 -13.02 8.19
N PHE A 74 4.15 -13.38 6.91
CA PHE A 74 3.04 -13.78 6.06
C PHE A 74 1.91 -12.74 6.00
N LYS A 75 2.26 -11.45 5.96
CA LYS A 75 1.27 -10.39 5.90
C LYS A 75 0.57 -10.36 4.55
N ALA A 76 -0.70 -9.95 4.55
CA ALA A 76 -1.48 -9.73 3.33
C ALA A 76 -1.22 -8.32 2.75
N THR A 77 0.04 -7.97 2.46
CA THR A 77 0.37 -6.71 1.78
C THR A 77 0.03 -6.80 0.29
N LEU A 78 -0.14 -5.66 -0.38
CA LEU A 78 -0.53 -5.66 -1.80
C LEU A 78 0.43 -6.48 -2.69
N PRO A 79 1.76 -6.34 -2.58
CA PRO A 79 2.67 -7.17 -3.37
C PRO A 79 2.50 -8.68 -3.13
N ILE A 80 2.24 -9.10 -1.89
CA ILE A 80 2.06 -10.51 -1.54
C ILE A 80 0.73 -11.04 -2.09
N VAL A 81 -0.35 -10.29 -1.91
CA VAL A 81 -1.69 -10.62 -2.44
C VAL A 81 -1.63 -10.81 -3.96
N MET A 82 -1.02 -9.86 -4.67
CA MET A 82 -0.92 -9.92 -6.12
C MET A 82 -0.03 -11.06 -6.60
N THR A 83 1.07 -11.34 -5.90
CA THR A 83 1.97 -12.48 -6.17
C THR A 83 1.22 -13.80 -6.07
N VAL A 84 0.53 -14.03 -4.96
CA VAL A 84 -0.26 -15.24 -4.71
C VAL A 84 -1.32 -15.41 -5.79
N ASN A 85 -2.07 -14.34 -6.10
CA ASN A 85 -3.19 -14.42 -7.03
C ASN A 85 -2.76 -14.63 -8.48
N ARG A 86 -1.63 -14.05 -8.92
CA ARG A 86 -1.22 -14.04 -10.33
C ARG A 86 -0.18 -15.08 -10.70
N ILE A 87 0.73 -15.45 -9.80
CA ILE A 87 1.89 -16.27 -10.16
C ILE A 87 1.62 -17.76 -9.96
N GLN A 88 0.69 -18.14 -9.06
CA GLN A 88 0.21 -19.52 -8.84
C GLN A 88 1.33 -20.59 -8.82
N SER A 89 2.54 -20.20 -8.43
CA SER A 89 3.71 -21.08 -8.39
C SER A 89 3.62 -21.98 -7.17
N ASN A 90 3.93 -23.27 -7.34
CA ASN A 90 3.93 -24.23 -6.24
C ASN A 90 4.79 -23.75 -5.05
N THR A 91 5.94 -23.14 -5.34
CA THR A 91 6.84 -22.53 -4.34
C THR A 91 6.14 -21.44 -3.51
N VAL A 92 5.41 -20.54 -4.18
CA VAL A 92 4.68 -19.44 -3.54
C VAL A 92 3.54 -19.97 -2.67
N LEU A 93 2.79 -20.94 -3.20
CA LEU A 93 1.67 -21.56 -2.50
C LEU A 93 2.13 -22.32 -1.25
N LYS A 94 3.19 -23.12 -1.37
CA LYS A 94 3.78 -23.85 -0.24
C LYS A 94 4.29 -22.91 0.85
N TYR A 95 4.98 -21.84 0.48
CA TYR A 95 5.44 -20.86 1.45
C TYR A 95 4.28 -20.18 2.20
N PHE A 96 3.30 -19.64 1.49
CA PHE A 96 2.25 -18.84 2.11
C PHE A 96 1.12 -19.65 2.76
N PHE A 97 0.84 -20.88 2.30
CA PHE A 97 -0.30 -21.67 2.79
C PHE A 97 0.09 -22.93 3.54
N GLU A 98 1.22 -23.54 3.20
CA GLU A 98 1.76 -24.68 3.96
C GLU A 98 2.81 -24.22 4.99
N ARG A 99 3.15 -22.93 5.01
CA ARG A 99 4.14 -22.32 5.91
C ARG A 99 5.53 -22.94 5.77
N ASP A 100 5.85 -23.45 4.58
CA ASP A 100 7.17 -24.01 4.29
C ASP A 100 8.20 -22.88 4.08
N THR A 101 8.89 -22.52 5.15
CA THR A 101 9.84 -21.40 5.18
C THR A 101 11.11 -21.65 4.37
N THR A 102 11.37 -22.88 3.92
CA THR A 102 12.53 -23.20 3.07
C THR A 102 12.49 -22.43 1.74
N TYR A 103 11.29 -22.03 1.31
CA TYR A 103 11.07 -21.27 0.09
C TYR A 103 11.18 -19.76 0.24
N PHE A 104 11.52 -19.22 1.43
CA PHE A 104 11.55 -17.77 1.69
C PHE A 104 12.31 -16.98 0.62
N THR A 105 13.56 -17.35 0.35
CA THR A 105 14.42 -16.65 -0.63
C THR A 105 13.82 -16.70 -2.03
N ASN A 106 13.28 -17.86 -2.43
CA ASN A 106 12.67 -18.05 -3.75
C ASN A 106 11.40 -17.21 -3.89
N VAL A 107 10.60 -17.10 -2.82
CA VAL A 107 9.40 -16.26 -2.81
C VAL A 107 9.75 -14.79 -2.88
N CYS A 108 10.71 -14.31 -2.09
CA CYS A 108 11.19 -12.92 -2.18
C CYS A 108 11.65 -12.59 -3.62
N LYS A 109 12.46 -13.47 -4.22
CA LYS A 109 12.92 -13.34 -5.60
C LYS A 109 11.74 -13.31 -6.59
N THR A 110 10.77 -14.21 -6.41
CA THR A 110 9.56 -14.28 -7.24
C THR A 110 8.75 -12.97 -7.17
N ILE A 111 8.55 -12.42 -5.96
CA ILE A 111 7.85 -11.14 -5.79
C ILE A 111 8.58 -10.04 -6.57
N THR A 112 9.91 -9.97 -6.46
CA THR A 112 10.71 -8.91 -7.10
C THR A 112 10.80 -9.02 -8.62
N GLU A 113 10.78 -10.23 -9.18
CA GLU A 113 11.01 -10.45 -10.63
C GLU A 113 9.72 -10.55 -11.46
N SER A 114 8.56 -10.55 -10.80
CA SER A 114 7.28 -10.87 -11.43
C SER A 114 6.53 -9.71 -12.07
N GLY A 115 7.03 -8.48 -11.96
CA GLY A 115 6.29 -7.29 -12.37
C GLY A 115 5.25 -6.80 -11.34
N VAL A 116 5.08 -7.50 -10.21
CA VAL A 116 4.11 -7.11 -9.18
C VAL A 116 4.50 -5.80 -8.49
N ILE A 117 5.80 -5.55 -8.29
CA ILE A 117 6.27 -4.29 -7.71
C ILE A 117 5.92 -3.11 -8.63
N GLU A 118 6.09 -3.27 -9.94
CA GLU A 118 5.74 -2.28 -10.95
C GLU A 118 4.23 -1.99 -10.95
N TYR A 119 3.41 -3.03 -10.82
CA TYR A 119 1.97 -2.87 -10.63
C TYR A 119 1.65 -2.07 -9.37
N CYS A 120 2.24 -2.41 -8.23
CA CYS A 120 2.02 -1.69 -6.97
C CYS A 120 2.48 -0.22 -7.07
N ARG A 121 3.62 0.06 -7.72
CA ARG A 121 4.11 1.43 -8.00
C ARG A 121 3.13 2.21 -8.87
N TYR A 122 2.58 1.58 -9.91
CA TYR A 122 1.56 2.19 -10.76
C TYR A 122 0.32 2.58 -9.94
N VAL A 123 -0.21 1.66 -9.13
CA VAL A 123 -1.38 1.91 -8.28
C VAL A 123 -1.10 3.03 -7.26
N SER A 124 0.07 3.02 -6.63
CA SER A 124 0.51 4.06 -5.70
C SER A 124 0.56 5.44 -6.37
N ASN A 125 1.16 5.53 -7.56
CA ASN A 125 1.22 6.76 -8.34
C ASN A 125 -0.18 7.28 -8.73
N GLU A 126 -1.07 6.39 -9.16
CA GLU A 126 -2.46 6.76 -9.47
C GLU A 126 -3.20 7.31 -8.23
N CYS A 127 -2.93 6.74 -7.06
CA CYS A 127 -3.49 7.24 -5.80
C CYS A 127 -2.89 8.61 -5.44
N TYR A 128 -1.58 8.80 -5.54
CA TYR A 128 -0.99 10.13 -5.35
C TYR A 128 -1.55 11.17 -6.32
N ASN A 129 -1.72 10.82 -7.59
CA ASN A 129 -2.33 11.72 -8.59
C ASN A 129 -3.73 12.16 -8.14
N LYS A 130 -4.57 11.23 -7.64
CA LYS A 130 -5.90 11.54 -7.12
C LYS A 130 -5.86 12.38 -5.83
N ALA A 131 -4.92 12.09 -4.94
CA ALA A 131 -4.71 12.85 -3.72
C ALA A 131 -4.33 14.30 -4.03
N TYR A 132 -3.33 14.51 -4.91
CA TYR A 132 -2.87 15.84 -5.26
C TYR A 132 -3.92 16.66 -6.03
N LYS A 133 -4.69 16.03 -6.92
CA LYS A 133 -5.86 16.70 -7.53
C LYS A 133 -6.87 17.20 -6.50
N SER A 134 -7.04 16.47 -5.40
CA SER A 134 -7.92 16.91 -4.30
C SER A 134 -7.33 18.10 -3.54
N LEU A 135 -6.00 18.15 -3.36
CA LEU A 135 -5.34 19.35 -2.79
C LEU A 135 -5.41 20.55 -3.73
N ASP A 136 -5.17 20.36 -5.03
CA ASP A 136 -5.24 21.43 -6.02
C ASP A 136 -6.67 22.05 -6.03
N TYR A 137 -7.71 21.23 -5.88
CA TYR A 137 -9.08 21.70 -5.74
C TYR A 137 -9.35 22.45 -4.43
N LEU A 138 -8.84 21.94 -3.30
CA LEU A 138 -9.02 22.57 -1.99
C LEU A 138 -8.23 23.90 -1.87
N PHE A 139 -7.08 23.99 -2.55
CA PHE A 139 -6.12 25.09 -2.45
C PHE A 139 -5.65 25.55 -3.84
N PRO A 140 -6.53 26.12 -4.67
CA PRO A 140 -6.24 26.42 -6.07
C PRO A 140 -5.11 27.44 -6.29
N ASN A 141 -4.78 28.24 -5.26
CA ASN A 141 -3.72 29.26 -5.32
C ASN A 141 -2.42 28.84 -4.60
N SER A 142 -2.31 27.57 -4.21
CA SER A 142 -1.21 27.06 -3.38
C SER A 142 -0.29 26.07 -4.12
N GLU A 143 -0.17 26.21 -5.44
CA GLU A 143 0.61 25.30 -6.29
C GLU A 143 2.05 25.12 -5.79
N ARG A 144 2.72 26.20 -5.36
CA ARG A 144 4.09 26.15 -4.82
C ARG A 144 4.18 25.30 -3.56
N GLN A 145 3.22 25.43 -2.64
CA GLN A 145 3.17 24.67 -1.39
C GLN A 145 2.86 23.19 -1.68
N ILE A 146 1.93 22.91 -2.60
CA ILE A 146 1.59 21.55 -3.01
C ILE A 146 2.80 20.90 -3.69
N GLN A 147 3.54 21.63 -4.52
CA GLN A 147 4.76 21.13 -5.16
C GLN A 147 5.90 20.90 -4.15
N ALA A 148 6.06 21.79 -3.18
CA ALA A 148 7.01 21.58 -2.08
C ALA A 148 6.67 20.33 -1.26
N PHE A 149 5.38 20.12 -0.96
CA PHE A 149 4.90 18.92 -0.28
C PHE A 149 5.15 17.65 -1.11
N LYS A 150 4.83 17.67 -2.42
CA LYS A 150 5.12 16.58 -3.36
C LYS A 150 6.60 16.22 -3.37
N ASN A 151 7.49 17.21 -3.35
CA ASN A 151 8.94 17.00 -3.39
C ASN A 151 9.48 16.48 -2.05
N HIS A 152 8.96 16.97 -0.93
CA HIS A 152 9.39 16.54 0.41
C HIS A 152 9.13 15.04 0.64
N LEU A 153 8.04 14.50 0.09
CA LEU A 153 7.69 13.09 0.22
C LEU A 153 8.43 12.16 -0.74
N LYS A 154 9.19 12.70 -1.70
CA LYS A 154 10.00 11.95 -2.66
C LYS A 154 11.49 11.89 -2.28
N GLY A 155 11.91 12.68 -1.29
CA GLY A 155 13.25 12.65 -0.71
C GLY A 155 13.34 11.67 0.45
#